data_AF-A0A8S9X1P1-F1
#
_entry.id   AF-A0A8S9X1P1-F1
#
_cell.length_a   1.000
_cell.length_b   1.000
_cell.length_c   1.000
_cell.angle_alpha   90.00
_cell.angle_beta   90.00
_cell.angle_gamma   90.00
#
_symmetry.space_group_name_H-M   'P 1'
#
loop_
_entity.id
_entity.type
_entity.pdbx_description
1 polymer ?
#
loop_
_entity_poly.entity_id
_entity_poly.type
_entity_poly.pdbx_seq_one_letter_code
_entity_poly.pdbx_strand_id
1 'polypeptide(L)'
;MPAEVHLGSLTANGAEEVVELFASHFSSVYDPPLATGSIDFSHRNSFSLGSICIKQETITSELASLNANKGMGPDGVPPILLKCCASSIQGIGSSLVDISLVGQPLFGLTTHLLVQPYG
;
A
#
# COMPACT_ATOMS: atom_id res chain seq x y z
N MET A 1 13.03 -21.04 -13.55
CA MET A 1 13.79 -21.41 -12.33
C MET A 1 15.23 -21.70 -12.74
N PRO A 2 16.22 -21.53 -11.84
CA PRO A 2 17.57 -22.00 -12.09
C PRO A 2 17.56 -23.51 -12.37
N ALA A 3 18.38 -23.96 -13.32
CA ALA A 3 18.47 -25.38 -13.68
C ALA A 3 19.17 -26.23 -12.61
N GLU A 4 19.91 -25.59 -11.70
CA GLU A 4 20.72 -26.23 -10.68
C GLU A 4 20.89 -25.28 -9.50
N VAL A 5 20.76 -25.78 -8.28
CA VAL A 5 20.94 -25.03 -7.03
C VAL A 5 21.92 -25.76 -6.11
N HIS A 6 22.67 -24.99 -5.32
CA HIS A 6 23.72 -25.52 -4.46
C HIS A 6 23.55 -25.02 -3.02
N LEU A 7 23.73 -25.90 -2.04
CA LEU A 7 23.81 -25.57 -0.61
C LEU A 7 24.98 -26.33 0.02
N GLY A 8 26.10 -25.64 0.24
CA GLY A 8 27.33 -26.28 0.70
C GLY A 8 27.84 -27.31 -0.32
N SER A 9 27.85 -28.59 0.08
CA SER A 9 28.20 -29.71 -0.80
C SER A 9 26.99 -30.39 -1.47
N LEU A 10 25.78 -29.91 -1.23
CA LEU A 10 24.55 -30.45 -1.80
C LEU A 10 24.20 -29.71 -3.09
N THR A 11 23.83 -30.46 -4.12
CA THR A 11 23.39 -29.94 -5.42
C THR A 11 22.04 -30.55 -5.75
N ALA A 12 21.11 -29.74 -6.25
CA ALA A 12 19.80 -30.17 -6.72
C ALA A 12 19.54 -29.64 -8.12
N ASN A 13 19.00 -30.48 -9.00
CA ASN A 13 18.72 -30.15 -10.40
C ASN A 13 17.27 -30.45 -10.81
N GLY A 14 16.53 -31.22 -10.00
CA GLY A 14 15.09 -31.42 -10.13
C GLY A 14 14.27 -30.35 -9.39
N ALA A 15 13.09 -30.00 -9.90
CA ALA A 15 12.22 -29.02 -9.25
C ALA A 15 11.82 -29.44 -7.81
N GLU A 16 11.58 -30.73 -7.60
CA GLU A 16 11.28 -31.30 -6.27
C GLU A 16 12.49 -31.19 -5.33
N GLU A 17 13.68 -31.57 -5.81
CA GLU A 17 14.92 -31.49 -5.05
C GLU A 17 15.28 -30.04 -4.69
N VAL A 18 15.04 -29.11 -5.60
CA VAL A 18 15.24 -27.67 -5.37
C VAL A 18 14.34 -27.19 -4.23
N VAL A 19 13.05 -27.56 -4.26
CA VAL A 19 12.09 -27.19 -3.20
C VAL A 19 12.49 -27.77 -1.86
N GLU A 20 12.89 -29.05 -1.82
CA GLU A 20 13.31 -29.72 -0.59
C GLU A 20 14.59 -29.10 -0.02
N LEU A 21 15.55 -28.76 -0.88
CA LEU A 21 16.80 -28.10 -0.49
C LEU A 21 16.56 -26.69 0.06
N PHE A 22 15.59 -25.95 -0.49
CA PHE A 22 15.13 -24.69 0.08
C PHE A 22 14.43 -24.88 1.43
N ALA A 23 13.48 -25.82 1.54
CA ALA A 23 12.77 -26.09 2.78
C ALA A 23 13.72 -26.51 3.91
N SER A 24 14.70 -27.34 3.59
CA SER A 24 15.76 -27.77 4.50
C SER A 24 16.65 -26.60 4.94
N HIS A 25 17.02 -25.71 4.01
CA HIS A 25 17.82 -24.53 4.36
C HIS A 25 17.06 -23.59 5.30
N PHE A 26 15.82 -23.24 4.93
CA PHE A 26 15.03 -22.28 5.68
C PHE A 26 14.61 -22.82 7.05
N SER A 27 14.30 -24.11 7.17
CA SER A 27 14.02 -24.72 8.48
C SER A 27 15.23 -24.72 9.41
N SER A 28 16.44 -24.92 8.87
CA SER A 28 17.68 -24.93 9.65
C SER A 28 18.04 -23.56 10.24
N VAL A 29 17.72 -22.47 9.54
CA VAL A 29 18.01 -21.10 10.00
C VAL A 29 16.83 -20.42 10.66
N TYR A 30 15.68 -21.10 10.72
CA TYR A 30 14.48 -20.57 11.32
C TYR A 30 14.44 -20.90 12.81
N ASP A 31 14.60 -19.87 13.65
CA ASP A 31 14.31 -19.96 15.07
C ASP A 31 12.81 -19.75 15.30
N PRO A 32 12.03 -20.79 15.68
CA PRO A 32 10.63 -20.62 15.98
C PRO A 32 10.48 -19.73 17.22
N PRO A 33 9.62 -18.69 17.17
CA PRO A 33 9.38 -17.87 18.33
C PRO A 33 8.84 -18.75 19.46
N LEU A 34 9.50 -18.70 20.62
CA LEU A 34 9.02 -19.35 21.84
C LEU A 34 7.59 -18.88 22.07
N ALA A 35 6.64 -19.82 22.09
CA ALA A 35 5.24 -19.57 22.37
C ALA A 35 5.10 -19.11 23.83
N THR A 36 5.41 -17.84 24.11
CA THR A 36 5.22 -17.23 25.42
C THR A 36 4.94 -15.75 25.22
N GLY A 37 3.67 -15.39 25.31
CA GLY A 37 3.17 -14.02 25.23
C GLY A 37 2.12 -13.90 24.14
N SER A 38 0.88 -13.61 24.55
CA SER A 38 -0.14 -13.11 23.64
C SER A 38 0.44 -11.89 22.91
N ILE A 39 0.66 -12.01 21.59
CA ILE A 39 0.97 -10.86 20.77
C ILE A 39 -0.27 -9.97 20.84
N ASP A 40 -0.17 -8.89 21.60
CA ASP A 40 -1.19 -7.85 21.63
C ASP A 40 -1.17 -7.15 20.27
N PHE A 41 -2.10 -7.54 19.40
CA PHE A 41 -2.38 -6.86 18.13
C PHE A 41 -3.16 -5.56 18.32
N SER A 42 -3.22 -5.02 19.54
CA SER A 42 -3.75 -3.67 19.76
C SER A 42 -2.82 -2.67 19.07
N HIS A 43 -3.10 -2.40 17.79
CA HIS A 43 -2.56 -1.28 17.03
C HIS A 43 -2.86 0.01 17.81
N ARG A 44 -1.98 0.39 18.72
CA ARG A 44 -1.96 1.73 19.31
C ARG A 44 -1.42 2.70 18.26
N ASN A 45 -2.24 2.98 17.25
CA ASN A 45 -2.00 4.10 16.35
C ASN A 45 -2.32 5.39 17.12
N SER A 46 -1.47 5.78 18.07
CA SER A 46 -1.42 7.15 18.58
C SER A 46 -0.58 8.01 17.64
N PHE A 47 -0.89 7.98 16.34
CA PHE A 47 -0.26 8.86 15.37
C PHE A 47 -1.12 10.11 15.29
N SER A 48 -0.80 11.09 16.14
CA SER A 48 -1.35 12.43 16.01
C SER A 48 -0.56 13.15 14.93
N LEU A 49 -1.12 13.18 13.72
CA LEU A 49 -0.68 14.10 12.69
C LEU A 49 -1.05 15.50 13.15
N GLY A 50 -0.11 16.19 13.79
CA GLY A 50 -0.13 17.65 13.79
C GLY A 50 -0.31 18.11 12.34
N SER A 51 -1.25 19.02 12.11
CA SER A 51 -1.72 19.48 10.79
C SER A 51 -0.66 19.37 9.67
N ILE A 52 -0.86 18.45 8.72
CA ILE A 52 -0.04 18.39 7.50
C ILE A 52 -0.60 19.42 6.54
N CYS A 53 0.14 20.51 6.31
CA CYS A 53 -0.18 21.48 5.27
C CYS A 53 0.64 21.14 4.02
N ILE A 54 -0.02 20.67 2.97
CA ILE A 54 0.58 20.48 1.64
C ILE A 54 0.11 21.64 0.77
N LYS A 55 1.06 22.39 0.20
CA LYS A 55 0.73 23.51 -0.68
C LYS A 55 0.34 23.02 -2.08
N GLN A 56 -0.57 23.75 -2.71
CA GLN A 56 -0.99 23.45 -4.08
C GLN A 56 0.18 23.53 -5.07
N GLU A 57 1.13 24.46 -4.88
CA GLU A 57 2.34 24.53 -5.70
C GLU A 57 3.17 23.24 -5.64
N THR A 58 3.26 22.60 -4.46
CA THR A 58 3.98 21.35 -4.26
C THR A 58 3.30 20.22 -5.02
N ILE A 59 1.98 20.09 -4.88
CA ILE A 59 1.19 19.06 -5.60
C ILE A 59 1.36 19.23 -7.12
N THR A 60 1.31 20.46 -7.60
CA THR A 60 1.44 20.77 -9.03
C THR A 60 2.84 20.44 -9.55
N SER A 61 3.88 20.82 -8.80
CA SER A 61 5.27 20.52 -9.14
C SER A 61 5.52 19.01 -9.20
N GLU A 62 5.06 18.26 -8.21
CA GLU A 62 5.24 16.80 -8.16
C GLU A 62 4.45 16.06 -9.26
N LEU A 63 3.23 16.49 -9.55
CA LEU A 63 2.47 15.93 -10.67
C LEU A 63 3.09 16.27 -12.03
N ALA A 64 3.70 17.46 -12.17
CA ALA A 64 4.40 17.84 -13.39
C ALA A 64 5.70 17.03 -13.58
N SER A 65 6.44 16.75 -12.50
CA SER A 65 7.72 16.02 -12.51
C SER A 65 7.57 14.52 -12.77
N LEU A 66 6.35 13.97 -12.62
CA LEU A 66 6.06 12.55 -12.86
C LEU A 66 6.53 12.10 -14.25
N ASN A 67 7.21 10.95 -14.36
CA ASN A 67 7.56 10.39 -15.65
C ASN A 67 6.36 9.64 -16.25
N ALA A 68 5.74 10.21 -17.29
CA ALA A 68 4.57 9.63 -17.95
C ALA A 68 4.82 8.27 -18.62
N ASN A 69 6.08 7.97 -18.97
CA ASN A 69 6.47 6.73 -19.63
C ASN A 69 6.83 5.61 -18.65
N LYS A 70 6.75 5.87 -17.33
CA LYS A 70 7.01 4.84 -16.32
C LYS A 70 5.83 3.85 -16.29
N GLY A 71 6.17 2.58 -16.10
CA GLY A 71 5.17 1.54 -15.88
C GLY A 71 4.30 1.83 -14.65
N MET A 72 3.12 1.22 -14.68
CA MET A 72 2.14 1.27 -13.61
C MET A 72 2.68 0.62 -12.32
N GLY A 73 2.39 1.23 -11.17
CA GLY A 73 2.73 0.66 -9.88
C GLY A 73 1.86 -0.57 -9.53
N PRO A 74 2.07 -1.15 -8.34
CA PRO A 74 1.18 -2.22 -7.84
C PRO A 74 -0.26 -1.74 -7.60
N ASP A 75 -0.49 -0.42 -7.63
CA ASP A 75 -1.80 0.24 -7.52
C ASP A 75 -2.64 0.17 -8.80
N GLY A 76 -2.05 -0.19 -9.94
CA GLY A 76 -2.79 -0.24 -11.19
C GLY A 76 -3.11 1.14 -11.78
N VAL A 77 -2.41 2.21 -11.39
CA VAL A 77 -2.65 3.57 -11.92
C VAL A 77 -1.46 4.08 -12.76
N PRO A 78 -1.63 4.27 -14.07
CA PRO A 78 -0.60 4.85 -14.92
C PRO A 78 -0.28 6.31 -14.56
N PRO A 79 1.00 6.71 -14.54
CA PRO A 79 1.44 8.09 -14.29
C PRO A 79 0.78 9.14 -15.21
N ILE A 80 0.48 8.78 -16.45
CA ILE A 80 -0.20 9.68 -17.41
C ILE A 80 -1.61 10.05 -16.95
N LEU A 81 -2.34 9.15 -16.28
CA LEU A 81 -3.67 9.44 -15.77
C LEU A 81 -3.59 10.45 -14.62
N LEU A 82 -2.60 10.32 -13.74
CA LEU A 82 -2.38 11.28 -12.65
C LEU A 82 -2.08 12.69 -13.19
N LYS A 83 -1.36 12.79 -14.31
CA LYS A 83 -1.15 14.08 -15.00
C LYS A 83 -2.44 14.64 -15.59
N CYS A 84 -3.23 13.80 -16.27
CA CYS A 84 -4.51 14.23 -16.85
C CYS A 84 -5.52 14.66 -15.79
N CYS A 85 -5.48 14.04 -14.61
CA CYS A 85 -6.37 14.34 -13.48
C CYS A 85 -5.79 15.39 -12.52
N ALA A 86 -4.65 16.01 -12.83
CA ALA A 86 -3.93 16.89 -11.91
C ALA A 86 -4.79 18.04 -11.36
N SER A 87 -5.62 18.65 -12.21
CA SER A 87 -6.54 19.73 -11.83
C SER A 87 -7.58 19.29 -10.79
N SER A 88 -8.06 18.03 -10.89
CA SER A 88 -9.03 17.47 -9.96
C SER A 88 -8.37 17.05 -8.64
N ILE A 89 -7.16 16.47 -8.71
CA ILE A 89 -6.36 16.08 -7.54
C ILE A 89 -5.97 17.30 -6.71
N GLN A 90 -5.61 18.42 -7.35
CA GLN A 90 -5.32 19.69 -6.67
C GLN A 90 -6.52 20.19 -5.85
N GLY A 91 -7.75 20.04 -6.36
CA GLY A 91 -8.96 20.45 -5.65
C GLY A 91 -9.25 19.58 -4.40
N ILE A 92 -8.92 18.29 -4.46
CA ILE A 92 -9.10 17.35 -3.35
C ILE A 92 -8.02 17.54 -2.28
N GLY A 93 -6.75 17.77 -2.67
CA GLY A 93 -5.63 17.93 -1.74
C GLY A 93 -5.80 19.10 -0.77
N SER A 94 -6.41 20.20 -1.21
CA SER A 94 -6.69 21.36 -0.37
C SER A 94 -7.88 21.13 0.59
N SER A 95 -8.86 20.30 0.20
CA SER A 95 -10.11 20.10 0.96
C SER A 95 -10.05 18.91 1.92
N LEU A 96 -9.25 17.87 1.65
CA LEU A 96 -9.02 16.75 2.59
C LEU A 96 -8.37 17.19 3.91
N VAL A 97 -7.65 18.32 3.89
CA VAL A 97 -6.98 18.89 5.07
C VAL A 97 -7.93 19.71 5.94
N ASP A 98 -8.96 20.35 5.34
CA ASP A 98 -9.91 21.21 6.06
C ASP A 98 -10.97 20.40 6.83
N ILE A 99 -11.37 19.22 6.31
CA ILE A 99 -12.41 18.39 6.91
C ILE A 99 -11.99 17.81 8.28
N SER A 100 -10.68 17.66 8.56
CA SER A 100 -10.21 17.17 9.87
C SER A 100 -10.21 18.24 10.99
N LEU A 101 -10.50 19.51 10.67
CA LEU A 101 -10.37 20.62 11.64
C LEU A 101 -11.71 21.15 12.18
N VAL A 102 -12.85 20.61 11.73
CA VAL A 102 -14.14 20.82 12.40
C VAL A 102 -14.47 19.59 13.23
N GLY A 103 -13.81 19.47 14.37
CA GLY A 103 -14.34 18.64 15.43
C GLY A 103 -15.68 19.21 15.88
N GLN A 104 -16.80 18.62 15.46
CA GLN A 104 -18.05 18.45 16.23
C GLN A 104 -18.92 17.33 15.62
N PRO A 105 -19.68 16.58 16.45
CA PRO A 105 -20.49 15.46 15.99
C PRO A 105 -21.78 15.98 15.37
N LEU A 106 -22.04 15.65 14.11
CA LEU A 106 -23.34 15.88 13.49
C LEU A 106 -23.90 14.55 13.00
N PHE A 107 -24.69 13.93 13.89
CA PHE A 107 -25.81 13.10 13.51
C PHE A 107 -26.53 13.70 12.30
N GLY A 108 -26.70 12.90 11.24
CA GLY A 108 -27.64 13.21 10.16
C GLY A 108 -27.00 13.70 8.86
N LEU A 109 -26.59 12.77 8.02
CA LEU A 109 -26.90 12.86 6.59
C LEU A 109 -27.27 11.47 6.09
N THR A 110 -28.58 11.20 6.19
CA THR A 110 -29.29 10.17 5.45
C THR A 110 -28.84 10.20 4.00
N THR A 111 -28.16 9.15 3.57
CA THR A 111 -27.95 8.82 2.16
C THR A 111 -29.30 8.49 1.54
N HIS A 112 -30.02 9.50 1.08
CA HIS A 112 -31.09 9.35 0.11
C HIS A 112 -30.45 9.35 -1.28
N LEU A 113 -29.92 8.20 -1.71
CA LEU A 113 -29.65 7.96 -3.13
C LEU A 113 -30.39 6.70 -3.57
N LEU A 114 -31.65 6.98 -3.88
CA LEU A 114 -32.57 6.32 -4.78
C LEU A 114 -31.87 5.39 -5.80
N VAL A 115 -31.97 4.07 -5.57
CA VAL A 115 -31.77 3.05 -6.61
C VAL A 115 -33.11 2.89 -7.33
N GLN A 116 -33.21 3.38 -8.56
CA GLN A 116 -34.25 2.91 -9.48
C GLN A 116 -33.78 1.59 -10.13
N PRO A 117 -34.58 0.53 -10.13
CA PRO A 117 -34.35 -0.65 -10.95
C PRO A 117 -34.88 -0.39 -12.37
N TYR A 118 -34.02 -0.52 -13.39
CA TYR A 118 -34.48 -0.71 -14.76
C TYR A 118 -34.93 -2.16 -14.92
N GLY A 119 -36.13 -2.33 -15.49
CA GLY A 119 -36.77 -3.62 -15.76
C GLY A 119 -36.30 -4.32 -17.02
#